data_AF-A0A4P7R9Q8-F1
#
_entry.id   AF-A0A4P7R9Q8-F1
#
_cell.length_a   1.000
_cell.length_b   1.000
_cell.length_c   1.000
_cell.angle_alpha   90.00
_cell.angle_beta   90.00
_cell.angle_gamma   90.00
#
_symmetry.space_group_name_H-M   'P 1'
#
loop_
_entity.id
_entity.type
_entity.pdbx_description
1 polymer ?
#
loop_
_entity_poly.entity_id
_entity_poly.type
_entity_poly.pdbx_seq_one_letter_code
_entity_poly.pdbx_strand_id
1 'polypeptide(L)'
;MKTPSVWFNSCVVASVLVAGVPLAPSAHGGEIAPALERSMARSGTHADTAIIVRFTNPLNLEKLANGSRAERSQRVLLALKERAALNRAAVAPALKAQGAVKIRDLWLINAVAATVPAVAVKTLAALDGVSSIDLDAFVQGGRSQRTPAPRLAPGEAPSLTPAPKAWPAATAPDYGKAQPGWNLTSIHVPELWAMGHTGQGVVVATMDTGADLDHPALRGKWRGGANSWFDPHGEEPFPYDALGHGTQALGLIVGGPDMGVAPEARWMAARLYNHDGHASMSDIHLGFQWLIDPDGDPATLDQPDVLNASWALTGRAVGSCILEFSGDIQVLKAVGIAVVFAAGNDGPFPNTSNSPGNNPGVMSVGAIDRDQLVARQTSRGPSSCDRSVFPRLMAPGVSVRTADLSHGGQPSYTTTSGSSLAAPHVAGVMALLVGAFPSASVAELEMAVLRGAQTLSGTGLIGGTDYVRLNALAAFKVLSASHELAQGDAKPQTIGH
;
A
#
# COMPACT_ATOMS: atom_id res chain seq x y z
N MET A 1 -63.62 -28.92 44.69
CA MET A 1 -64.27 -27.99 43.73
C MET A 1 -64.23 -26.59 44.31
N LYS A 2 -63.87 -25.61 43.47
CA LYS A 2 -63.83 -24.14 43.68
C LYS A 2 -62.66 -23.58 44.50
N THR A 3 -61.69 -23.02 43.77
CA THR A 3 -60.73 -22.00 44.20
C THR A 3 -61.42 -20.64 44.42
N PRO A 4 -60.93 -19.79 45.34
CA PRO A 4 -61.24 -18.37 45.32
C PRO A 4 -60.00 -17.51 45.01
N SER A 5 -60.27 -16.50 44.19
CA SER A 5 -59.43 -15.38 43.79
C SER A 5 -59.24 -14.38 44.93
N VAL A 6 -58.05 -13.78 45.01
CA VAL A 6 -57.75 -12.64 45.90
C VAL A 6 -57.46 -11.41 45.03
N TRP A 7 -58.15 -10.32 45.35
CA TRP A 7 -58.04 -9.00 44.74
C TRP A 7 -56.83 -8.23 45.30
N PHE A 8 -56.10 -7.57 44.40
CA PHE A 8 -55.00 -6.67 44.73
C PHE A 8 -55.52 -5.31 45.21
N ASN A 9 -54.95 -4.80 46.31
CA ASN A 9 -55.16 -3.44 46.79
C ASN A 9 -53.88 -2.63 46.56
N SER A 10 -54.03 -1.46 45.93
CA SER A 10 -52.95 -0.56 45.54
C SER A 10 -52.34 0.17 46.75
N CYS A 11 -51.01 0.26 46.79
CA CYS A 11 -50.28 1.27 47.54
C CYS A 11 -49.34 2.02 46.59
N VAL A 12 -49.57 3.32 46.44
CA VAL A 12 -48.72 4.25 45.70
C VAL A 12 -47.51 4.59 46.59
N VAL A 13 -46.30 4.29 46.11
CA VAL A 13 -45.05 4.79 46.69
C VAL A 13 -44.40 5.69 45.66
N ALA A 14 -44.27 6.97 45.98
CA ALA A 14 -43.57 7.96 45.17
C ALA A 14 -42.06 7.68 45.21
N SER A 15 -41.49 7.25 44.09
CA SER A 15 -40.05 7.11 43.92
C SER A 15 -39.44 8.45 43.50
N VAL A 16 -38.55 8.98 44.33
CA VAL A 16 -37.66 10.10 43.98
C VAL A 16 -36.64 9.59 42.97
N LEU A 17 -36.70 10.09 41.74
CA LEU A 17 -35.69 9.88 40.71
C LEU A 17 -34.42 10.66 41.09
N VAL A 18 -33.45 9.96 41.68
CA VAL A 18 -32.07 10.45 41.70
C VAL A 18 -31.52 10.27 40.29
N ALA A 19 -31.31 11.38 39.58
CA ALA A 19 -30.63 11.38 38.29
C ALA A 19 -29.24 10.79 38.48
N GLY A 20 -29.01 9.60 37.91
CA GLY A 20 -27.69 8.99 37.85
C GLY A 20 -26.75 9.90 37.08
N VAL A 21 -25.71 10.39 37.75
CA VAL A 21 -24.56 10.99 37.09
C VAL A 21 -24.00 9.92 36.13
N PRO A 22 -23.85 10.21 34.83
CA PRO A 22 -23.21 9.27 33.93
C PRO A 22 -21.79 9.05 34.44
N LEU A 23 -21.48 7.81 34.81
CA LEU A 23 -20.10 7.37 35.07
C LEU A 23 -19.29 7.72 33.82
N ALA A 24 -18.33 8.63 33.97
CA ALA A 24 -17.32 8.87 32.95
C ALA A 24 -16.69 7.51 32.59
N PRO A 25 -16.44 7.23 31.29
CA PRO A 25 -15.73 6.02 30.91
C PRO A 25 -14.40 6.02 31.66
N SER A 26 -14.11 4.93 32.37
CA SER A 26 -12.85 4.74 33.07
C SER A 26 -11.72 5.00 32.08
N ALA A 27 -10.88 5.99 32.36
CA ALA A 27 -9.68 6.31 31.59
C ALA A 27 -8.73 5.11 31.68
N HIS A 28 -8.88 4.17 30.74
CA HIS A 28 -7.88 3.14 30.53
C HIS A 28 -6.75 3.83 29.78
N GLY A 29 -5.59 3.98 30.43
CA GLY A 29 -4.38 4.39 29.75
C GLY A 29 -4.11 3.47 28.56
N GLY A 30 -3.54 4.03 27.49
CA GLY A 30 -3.23 3.30 26.27
C GLY A 30 -2.30 2.12 26.51
N GLU A 31 -2.44 1.10 25.66
CA GLU A 31 -1.66 -0.13 25.74
C GLU A 31 -0.20 0.11 25.30
N ILE A 32 0.78 -0.40 26.05
CA ILE A 32 2.18 -0.39 25.63
C ILE A 32 2.46 -1.72 24.95
N ALA A 33 2.86 -1.68 23.68
CA ALA A 33 3.05 -2.90 22.90
C ALA A 33 4.17 -3.79 23.49
N PRO A 34 4.02 -5.14 23.50
CA PRO A 34 5.03 -6.03 24.07
C PRO A 34 6.42 -5.91 23.45
N ALA A 35 6.51 -5.51 22.18
CA ALA A 35 7.80 -5.26 21.52
C ALA A 35 8.52 -4.04 22.11
N LEU A 36 7.78 -2.98 22.43
CA LEU A 36 8.29 -1.78 23.08
C LEU A 36 8.73 -2.09 24.51
N GLU A 37 7.91 -2.82 25.29
CA GLU A 37 8.28 -3.24 26.64
C GLU A 37 9.60 -4.01 26.68
N ARG A 38 9.76 -4.99 25.78
CA ARG A 38 11.01 -5.75 25.64
C ARG A 38 12.18 -4.87 25.21
N SER A 39 11.95 -3.85 24.39
CA SER A 39 12.98 -2.92 23.97
C SER A 39 13.48 -2.07 25.15
N MET A 40 12.55 -1.48 25.91
CA MET A 40 12.87 -0.66 27.09
C MET A 40 13.56 -1.49 28.20
N ALA A 41 13.12 -2.72 28.42
CA ALA A 41 13.73 -3.62 29.41
C ALA A 41 15.20 -3.97 29.10
N ARG A 42 15.60 -3.94 27.82
CA ARG A 42 16.98 -4.23 27.39
C ARG A 42 17.88 -3.01 27.35
N SER A 43 17.34 -1.84 27.03
CA SER A 43 18.11 -0.62 26.74
C SER A 43 18.31 0.30 27.95
N GLY A 44 17.52 0.10 29.01
CA GLY A 44 17.58 0.91 30.23
C GLY A 44 16.65 2.13 30.17
N THR A 45 16.39 2.72 31.34
CA THR A 45 15.30 3.70 31.54
C THR A 45 15.51 5.04 30.83
N HIS A 46 16.76 5.45 30.60
CA HIS A 46 17.09 6.73 29.96
C HIS A 46 17.47 6.60 28.48
N ALA A 47 17.35 5.40 27.89
CA ALA A 47 17.63 5.22 26.48
C ALA A 47 16.58 5.93 25.62
N ASP A 48 17.05 6.61 24.58
CA ASP A 48 16.21 7.16 23.53
C ASP A 48 15.47 6.01 22.83
N THR A 49 14.15 6.10 22.85
CA THR A 49 13.25 5.07 22.34
C THR A 49 12.33 5.69 21.31
N ALA A 50 12.41 5.20 20.07
CA ALA A 50 11.52 5.60 18.98
C ALA A 50 10.18 4.89 19.14
N ILE A 51 9.10 5.67 19.20
CA ILE A 51 7.74 5.21 19.47
C ILE A 51 6.75 5.76 18.45
N ILE A 52 5.64 5.05 18.29
CA ILE A 52 4.43 5.52 17.59
C ILE A 52 3.30 5.59 18.62
N VAL A 53 2.78 6.77 18.89
CA VAL A 53 1.64 7.01 19.78
C VAL A 53 0.37 7.06 18.93
N ARG A 54 -0.56 6.13 19.12
CA ARG A 54 -1.84 6.05 18.40
C ARG A 54 -2.99 6.57 19.26
N PHE A 55 -4.00 7.18 18.66
CA PHE A 55 -5.11 7.82 19.40
C PHE A 55 -6.47 7.13 19.26
N THR A 56 -7.33 7.28 20.28
CA THR A 56 -8.69 6.75 20.35
C THR A 56 -9.70 7.70 19.70
N ASN A 57 -9.96 7.54 18.39
CA ASN A 57 -11.10 8.16 17.67
C ASN A 57 -11.08 7.72 16.19
N PRO A 58 -11.61 6.52 15.88
CA PRO A 58 -11.64 6.05 14.50
C PRO A 58 -12.55 6.93 13.64
N LEU A 59 -12.15 7.17 12.39
CA LEU A 59 -13.03 7.75 11.38
C LEU A 59 -13.87 6.64 10.75
N ASN A 60 -15.14 6.93 10.50
CA ASN A 60 -15.98 6.06 9.68
C ASN A 60 -15.75 6.39 8.20
N LEU A 61 -14.84 5.65 7.56
CA LEU A 61 -14.49 5.87 6.15
C LEU A 61 -15.67 5.61 5.21
N GLU A 62 -16.55 4.64 5.51
CA GLU A 62 -17.70 4.31 4.66
C GLU A 62 -18.65 5.51 4.47
N LYS A 63 -18.87 6.29 5.54
CA LYS A 63 -19.67 7.52 5.48
C LYS A 63 -19.03 8.65 4.67
N LEU A 64 -17.72 8.59 4.47
CA LEU A 64 -16.94 9.57 3.71
C LEU A 64 -16.70 9.14 2.27
N ALA A 65 -16.88 7.84 1.96
CA ALA A 65 -16.44 7.20 0.72
C ALA A 65 -17.43 7.32 -0.48
N ASN A 66 -18.24 8.38 -0.52
CA ASN A 66 -19.28 8.58 -1.55
C ASN A 66 -18.94 9.72 -2.51
N GLY A 67 -19.56 9.72 -3.69
CA GLY A 67 -19.39 10.76 -4.72
C GLY A 67 -18.27 10.44 -5.71
N SER A 68 -17.88 11.44 -6.49
CA SER A 68 -16.73 11.33 -7.41
C SER A 68 -15.43 11.09 -6.63
N ARG A 69 -14.40 10.57 -7.31
CA ARG A 69 -13.10 10.35 -6.68
C ARG A 69 -12.53 11.64 -6.08
N ALA A 70 -12.63 12.77 -6.78
CA ALA A 70 -12.14 14.06 -6.28
C ALA A 70 -12.85 14.50 -4.99
N GLU A 71 -14.18 14.49 -4.97
CA GLU A 71 -14.97 14.89 -3.80
C GLU A 71 -14.73 13.96 -2.60
N ARG A 72 -14.62 12.65 -2.87
CA ARG A 72 -14.34 11.64 -1.86
C ARG A 72 -12.95 11.81 -1.27
N SER A 73 -11.93 11.93 -2.11
CA SER A 73 -10.55 12.15 -1.68
C SER A 73 -10.46 13.38 -0.80
N GLN A 74 -10.89 14.55 -1.30
CA GLN A 74 -10.84 15.80 -0.53
C GLN A 74 -11.51 15.67 0.84
N ARG A 75 -12.70 15.07 0.90
CA ARG A 75 -13.45 14.88 2.16
C ARG A 75 -12.71 13.97 3.14
N VAL A 76 -12.15 12.87 2.66
CA VAL A 76 -11.37 11.93 3.48
C VAL A 76 -10.10 12.60 3.99
N LEU A 77 -9.34 13.30 3.13
CA LEU A 77 -8.12 14.01 3.52
C LEU A 77 -8.40 15.08 4.59
N LEU A 78 -9.42 15.91 4.40
CA LEU A 78 -9.79 16.95 5.37
C LEU A 78 -10.16 16.33 6.73
N ALA A 79 -10.98 15.27 6.74
CA ALA A 79 -11.36 14.59 7.98
C ALA A 79 -10.16 13.95 8.70
N LEU A 80 -9.23 13.35 7.95
CA LEU A 80 -8.00 12.76 8.49
C LEU A 80 -7.10 13.84 9.11
N LYS A 81 -6.83 14.92 8.38
CA LYS A 81 -5.97 16.03 8.81
C LYS A 81 -6.57 16.79 10.00
N GLU A 82 -7.88 17.07 9.99
CA GLU A 82 -8.58 17.72 11.11
C GLU A 82 -8.51 16.88 12.38
N ARG A 83 -8.84 15.59 12.30
CA ARG A 83 -8.71 14.65 13.42
C ARG A 83 -7.27 14.63 13.96
N ALA A 84 -6.29 14.51 13.08
CA ALA A 84 -4.90 14.44 13.46
C ALA A 84 -4.43 15.74 14.15
N ALA A 85 -4.84 16.91 13.65
CA ALA A 85 -4.52 18.20 14.25
C ALA A 85 -5.06 18.32 15.68
N LEU A 86 -6.29 17.87 15.93
CA LEU A 86 -6.89 17.86 17.28
C LEU A 86 -6.09 16.98 18.25
N ASN A 87 -5.79 15.74 17.86
CA ASN A 87 -5.02 14.82 18.68
C ASN A 87 -3.58 15.30 18.90
N ARG A 88 -2.97 15.86 17.85
CA ARG A 88 -1.62 16.41 17.89
C ARG A 88 -1.51 17.58 18.86
N ALA A 89 -2.51 18.46 18.87
CA ALA A 89 -2.58 19.59 19.81
C ALA A 89 -2.74 19.11 21.26
N ALA A 90 -3.56 18.08 21.50
CA ALA A 90 -3.78 17.52 22.83
C ALA A 90 -2.50 16.91 23.44
N VAL A 91 -1.70 16.20 22.64
CA VAL A 91 -0.50 15.50 23.14
C VAL A 91 0.77 16.38 23.12
N ALA A 92 0.78 17.50 22.39
CA ALA A 92 1.97 18.34 22.19
C ALA A 92 2.66 18.79 23.49
N PRO A 93 1.93 19.27 24.52
CA PRO A 93 2.56 19.73 25.75
C PRO A 93 3.24 18.58 26.50
N ALA A 94 2.62 17.40 26.51
CA ALA A 94 3.16 16.22 27.16
C ALA A 94 4.41 15.71 26.43
N LEU A 95 4.39 15.58 25.10
CA LEU A 95 5.57 15.22 24.32
C LEU A 95 6.76 16.16 24.61
N LYS A 96 6.51 17.48 24.61
CA LYS A 96 7.54 18.48 24.93
C LYS A 96 8.07 18.33 26.36
N ALA A 97 7.17 18.16 27.34
CA ALA A 97 7.56 17.98 28.74
C ALA A 97 8.37 16.69 28.98
N GLN A 98 8.11 15.66 28.17
CA GLN A 98 8.82 14.38 28.22
C GLN A 98 10.11 14.36 27.36
N GLY A 99 10.53 15.50 26.79
CA GLY A 99 11.76 15.59 26.01
C GLY A 99 11.69 14.92 24.64
N ALA A 100 10.50 14.83 24.05
CA ALA A 100 10.33 14.24 22.72
C ALA A 100 11.09 15.01 21.64
N VAL A 101 11.80 14.28 20.80
CA VAL A 101 12.49 14.77 19.59
C VAL A 101 12.04 13.98 18.37
N LYS A 102 12.40 14.43 17.16
CA LYS A 102 12.04 13.78 15.88
C LYS A 102 10.53 13.50 15.77
N ILE A 103 9.71 14.48 16.16
CA ILE A 103 8.26 14.34 16.17
C ILE A 103 7.74 14.41 14.73
N ARG A 104 6.97 13.40 14.31
CA ARG A 104 6.39 13.29 12.97
C ARG A 104 4.91 12.96 13.08
N ASP A 105 4.08 13.71 12.36
CA ASP A 105 2.64 13.49 12.34
C ASP A 105 2.30 12.41 11.31
N LEU A 106 1.65 11.35 11.79
CA LEU A 106 1.15 10.24 10.98
C LEU A 106 -0.37 10.36 10.90
N TRP A 107 -0.84 11.44 10.27
CA TRP A 107 -2.26 11.79 10.18
C TRP A 107 -3.12 10.70 9.52
N LEU A 108 -2.52 9.95 8.60
CA LEU A 108 -3.20 8.85 7.91
C LEU A 108 -3.70 7.78 8.89
N ILE A 109 -2.85 7.42 9.86
CA ILE A 109 -3.11 6.35 10.84
C ILE A 109 -3.48 6.86 12.23
N ASN A 110 -3.79 8.16 12.36
CA ASN A 110 -4.15 8.78 13.63
C ASN A 110 -3.07 8.60 14.70
N ALA A 111 -1.84 8.94 14.36
CA ALA A 111 -0.71 8.73 15.26
C ALA A 111 0.34 9.83 15.18
N VAL A 112 1.24 9.84 16.15
CA VAL A 112 2.46 10.66 16.17
C VAL A 112 3.65 9.75 16.45
N ALA A 113 4.65 9.77 15.56
CA ALA A 113 5.94 9.16 15.85
C ALA A 113 6.85 10.17 16.57
N ALA A 114 7.63 9.70 17.54
CA ALA A 114 8.60 10.51 18.26
C ALA A 114 9.70 9.65 18.86
N THR A 115 10.84 10.25 19.17
CA THR A 115 11.87 9.65 20.03
C THR A 115 11.77 10.27 21.43
N VAL A 116 11.65 9.43 22.45
CA VAL A 116 11.51 9.85 23.86
C VAL A 116 12.41 9.01 24.77
N PRO A 117 12.82 9.50 25.95
CA PRO A 117 13.43 8.65 26.97
C PRO A 117 12.48 7.49 27.35
N ALA A 118 12.97 6.27 27.53
CA ALA A 118 12.12 5.11 27.84
C ALA A 118 11.21 5.31 29.07
N VAL A 119 11.66 6.08 30.08
CA VAL A 119 10.84 6.47 31.24
C VAL A 119 9.56 7.24 30.88
N ALA A 120 9.56 7.98 29.77
CA ALA A 120 8.43 8.80 29.35
C ALA A 120 7.26 7.98 28.80
N VAL A 121 7.51 6.76 28.32
CA VAL A 121 6.52 5.93 27.62
C VAL A 121 5.29 5.68 28.50
N LYS A 122 5.49 5.35 29.79
CA LYS A 122 4.37 5.13 30.71
C LYS A 122 3.55 6.39 30.97
N THR A 123 4.20 7.54 31.06
CA THR A 123 3.52 8.83 31.23
C THR A 123 2.69 9.19 29.99
N LEU A 124 3.24 8.97 28.80
CA LEU A 124 2.54 9.22 27.54
C LEU A 124 1.37 8.24 27.35
N ALA A 125 1.54 6.97 27.72
CA ALA A 125 0.48 5.96 27.64
C ALA A 125 -0.70 6.31 28.57
N ALA A 126 -0.45 6.96 29.70
CA ALA A 126 -1.49 7.37 30.64
C ALA A 126 -2.30 8.60 30.19
N LEU A 127 -1.98 9.23 29.06
CA LEU A 127 -2.71 10.40 28.57
C LEU A 127 -4.08 10.01 28.03
N ASP A 128 -5.09 10.82 28.35
CA ASP A 128 -6.43 10.70 27.78
C ASP A 128 -6.35 10.79 26.24
N GLY A 129 -7.05 9.88 25.57
CA GLY A 129 -7.06 9.82 24.11
C GLY A 129 -5.93 8.98 23.49
N VAL A 130 -4.94 8.51 24.26
CA VAL A 130 -3.93 7.56 23.75
C VAL A 130 -4.50 6.15 23.75
N SER A 131 -4.50 5.49 22.60
CA SER A 131 -4.95 4.11 22.40
C SER A 131 -3.84 3.11 22.65
N SER A 132 -2.67 3.35 22.06
CA SER A 132 -1.51 2.49 22.20
C SER A 132 -0.21 3.26 21.98
N ILE A 133 0.88 2.71 22.49
CA ILE A 133 2.24 3.12 22.14
C ILE A 133 3.00 1.91 21.64
N ASP A 134 3.38 1.98 20.37
CA ASP A 134 4.12 0.95 19.67
C ASP A 134 5.60 1.34 19.53
N LEU A 135 6.46 0.34 19.35
CA LEU A 135 7.85 0.58 18.99
C LEU A 135 7.92 0.98 17.52
N ASP A 136 8.57 2.10 17.20
CA ASP A 136 8.87 2.48 15.82
C ASP A 136 10.05 1.63 15.31
N ALA A 137 9.77 0.35 15.07
CA ALA A 137 10.78 -0.64 14.76
C ALA A 137 11.35 -0.45 13.35
N PHE A 138 12.62 -0.79 13.17
CA PHE A 138 13.22 -0.85 11.84
C PHE A 138 12.89 -2.16 11.13
N VAL A 139 12.48 -2.03 9.88
CA VAL A 139 12.46 -3.08 8.87
C VAL A 139 13.75 -2.97 8.07
N GLN A 140 14.43 -4.10 7.90
CA GLN A 140 15.63 -4.16 7.06
C GLN A 140 15.22 -4.56 5.65
N GLY A 141 15.56 -3.71 4.68
CA GLY A 141 15.50 -4.08 3.27
C GLY A 141 16.54 -5.16 2.95
N GLY A 142 16.36 -5.90 1.85
CA GLY A 142 17.40 -6.81 1.38
C GLY A 142 18.75 -6.07 1.33
N ARG A 143 19.78 -6.61 1.98
CA ARG A 143 21.11 -5.97 2.00
C ARG A 143 21.59 -5.82 0.56
N SER A 144 22.02 -4.61 0.19
CA SER A 144 22.82 -4.46 -1.03
C SER A 144 24.06 -5.35 -0.89
N GLN A 145 24.19 -6.37 -1.75
CA GLN A 145 25.50 -6.95 -2.02
C GLN A 145 26.29 -6.11 -3.04
N ARG A 146 25.64 -5.08 -3.62
CA ARG A 146 26.30 -4.13 -4.53
C ARG A 146 26.91 -3.01 -3.71
N THR A 147 28.21 -2.80 -3.86
CA THR A 147 28.93 -1.68 -3.25
C THR A 147 28.14 -0.41 -3.51
N PRO A 148 27.74 0.36 -2.47
CA PRO A 148 27.15 1.67 -2.68
C PRO A 148 28.05 2.47 -3.61
N ALA A 149 27.47 3.31 -4.48
CA ALA A 149 28.25 4.37 -5.11
C ALA A 149 29.05 5.09 -4.00
N PRO A 150 30.33 5.42 -4.22
CA PRO A 150 31.16 5.98 -3.17
C PRO A 150 30.45 7.16 -2.49
N ARG A 151 30.24 7.03 -1.17
CA ARG A 151 29.76 8.14 -0.33
C ARG A 151 30.74 9.30 -0.50
N LEU A 152 30.23 10.47 -0.89
CA LEU A 152 30.97 11.72 -0.72
C LEU A 152 31.33 11.86 0.77
N ALA A 153 32.48 12.43 1.06
CA ALA A 153 32.98 12.48 2.44
C ALA A 153 32.02 13.31 3.33
N PRO A 154 31.87 12.97 4.63
CA PRO A 154 31.08 13.79 5.55
C PRO A 154 31.59 15.24 5.54
N GLY A 155 30.75 16.18 5.07
CA GLY A 155 31.12 17.60 4.91
C GLY A 155 31.21 18.08 3.46
N GLU A 156 31.27 17.17 2.49
CA GLU A 156 30.84 17.45 1.10
C GLU A 156 29.32 17.34 1.06
N ALA A 157 28.61 18.30 1.66
CA ALA A 157 27.25 18.53 1.17
C ALA A 157 27.43 18.88 -0.31
N PRO A 158 26.86 18.11 -1.26
CA PRO A 158 26.77 18.60 -2.61
C PRO A 158 26.13 19.97 -2.49
N SER A 159 26.78 21.02 -3.00
CA SER A 159 26.03 22.26 -3.25
C SER A 159 24.79 21.80 -3.99
N LEU A 160 23.59 22.09 -3.49
CA LEU A 160 22.33 21.67 -4.10
C LEU A 160 22.41 22.03 -5.60
N THR A 161 22.68 21.03 -6.44
CA THR A 161 22.99 21.16 -7.87
C THR A 161 22.43 19.93 -8.58
N PRO A 162 22.04 20.07 -9.85
CA PRO A 162 21.08 21.00 -10.41
C PRO A 162 19.65 20.40 -10.29
N ALA A 163 18.64 21.06 -10.87
CA ALA A 163 17.37 20.41 -11.19
C ALA A 163 17.62 19.07 -11.91
N PRO A 164 16.75 18.05 -11.72
CA PRO A 164 16.97 16.75 -12.32
C PRO A 164 16.98 16.93 -13.84
N LYS A 165 17.78 16.11 -14.53
CA LYS A 165 17.88 16.17 -15.99
C LYS A 165 16.48 16.04 -16.59
N ALA A 166 16.01 17.12 -17.22
CA ALA A 166 14.72 17.11 -17.89
C ALA A 166 14.81 16.23 -19.14
N TRP A 167 14.07 15.12 -19.12
CA TRP A 167 13.92 14.26 -20.28
C TRP A 167 12.67 14.66 -21.07
N PRO A 168 12.70 14.65 -22.40
CA PRO A 168 11.49 14.83 -23.19
C PRO A 168 10.47 13.75 -22.81
N ALA A 169 9.18 14.08 -22.94
CA ALA A 169 8.13 13.09 -22.74
C ALA A 169 8.39 11.88 -23.64
N ALA A 170 8.26 10.68 -23.08
CA ALA A 170 8.38 9.45 -23.84
C ALA A 170 7.34 9.41 -24.96
N THR A 171 7.76 9.00 -26.14
CA THR A 171 6.86 8.81 -27.29
C THR A 171 6.07 7.52 -27.12
N ALA A 172 4.81 7.51 -27.57
CA ALA A 172 3.99 6.31 -27.62
C ALA A 172 4.71 5.21 -28.44
N PRO A 173 4.74 3.94 -27.98
CA PRO A 173 5.34 2.86 -28.75
C PRO A 173 4.55 2.52 -30.01
N ASP A 174 5.25 2.04 -31.05
CA ASP A 174 4.61 1.41 -32.21
C ASP A 174 4.20 -0.03 -31.84
N TYR A 175 3.00 -0.18 -31.29
CA TYR A 175 2.47 -1.48 -30.86
C TYR A 175 2.31 -2.49 -32.00
N GLY A 176 2.18 -2.03 -33.26
CA GLY A 176 2.15 -2.91 -34.44
C GLY A 176 3.50 -3.57 -34.75
N LYS A 177 4.61 -3.03 -34.22
CA LYS A 177 5.96 -3.59 -34.35
C LYS A 177 6.52 -4.13 -33.02
N ALA A 178 5.80 -3.95 -31.93
CA ALA A 178 6.22 -4.45 -30.62
C ALA A 178 6.37 -5.97 -30.64
N GLN A 179 7.30 -6.47 -29.84
CA GLN A 179 7.52 -7.91 -29.61
C GLN A 179 7.31 -8.18 -28.11
N PRO A 180 6.05 -8.38 -27.66
CA PRO A 180 5.77 -8.50 -26.25
C PRO A 180 6.43 -9.76 -25.66
N GLY A 181 7.06 -9.61 -24.50
CA GLY A 181 7.64 -10.73 -23.76
C GLY A 181 6.60 -11.78 -23.36
N TRP A 182 7.08 -12.99 -23.05
CA TRP A 182 6.22 -14.10 -22.61
C TRP A 182 5.37 -13.73 -21.38
N ASN A 183 5.92 -12.90 -20.51
CA ASN A 183 5.28 -12.40 -19.31
C ASN A 183 4.07 -11.53 -19.63
N LEU A 184 4.01 -10.90 -20.79
CA LEU A 184 2.89 -10.07 -21.24
C LEU A 184 1.87 -10.89 -22.02
N THR A 185 2.34 -11.74 -22.94
CA THR A 185 1.47 -12.59 -23.75
C THR A 185 0.72 -13.62 -22.90
N SER A 186 1.37 -14.20 -21.88
CA SER A 186 0.73 -15.21 -21.03
C SER A 186 -0.44 -14.68 -20.21
N ILE A 187 -0.52 -13.37 -19.98
CA ILE A 187 -1.59 -12.70 -19.21
C ILE A 187 -2.50 -11.87 -20.11
N HIS A 188 -2.43 -12.03 -21.43
CA HIS A 188 -3.30 -11.39 -22.41
C HIS A 188 -3.28 -9.85 -22.40
N VAL A 189 -2.11 -9.25 -22.18
CA VAL A 189 -1.90 -7.79 -22.23
C VAL A 189 -1.91 -7.22 -23.65
N PRO A 190 -1.26 -7.84 -24.66
CA PRO A 190 -1.27 -7.30 -26.03
C PRO A 190 -2.67 -7.10 -26.61
N GLU A 191 -3.65 -7.90 -26.21
CA GLU A 191 -5.03 -7.76 -26.62
C GLU A 191 -5.66 -6.45 -26.10
N LEU A 192 -5.30 -5.99 -24.90
CA LEU A 192 -5.71 -4.68 -24.38
C LEU A 192 -5.06 -3.54 -25.17
N TRP A 193 -3.78 -3.67 -25.52
CA TRP A 193 -3.10 -2.68 -26.36
C TRP A 193 -3.73 -2.56 -27.74
N ALA A 194 -4.13 -3.68 -28.35
CA ALA A 194 -4.85 -3.69 -29.62
C ALA A 194 -6.23 -3.00 -29.54
N MET A 195 -6.84 -2.94 -28.35
CA MET A 195 -8.06 -2.17 -28.08
C MET A 195 -7.78 -0.71 -27.69
N GLY A 196 -6.51 -0.27 -27.67
CA GLY A 196 -6.12 1.09 -27.32
C GLY A 196 -5.92 1.35 -25.82
N HIS A 197 -5.92 0.31 -24.98
CA HIS A 197 -5.70 0.46 -23.54
C HIS A 197 -4.23 0.24 -23.20
N THR A 198 -3.47 1.33 -23.08
CA THR A 198 -2.00 1.30 -22.92
C THR A 198 -1.51 1.90 -21.59
N GLY A 199 -2.43 2.36 -20.75
CA GLY A 199 -2.16 3.07 -19.50
C GLY A 199 -2.06 4.60 -19.65
N GLN A 200 -2.36 5.14 -20.82
CA GLN A 200 -2.40 6.59 -21.05
C GLN A 200 -3.32 7.28 -20.02
N GLY A 201 -2.84 8.38 -19.44
CA GLY A 201 -3.60 9.16 -18.45
C GLY A 201 -3.57 8.59 -17.03
N VAL A 202 -2.94 7.44 -16.82
CA VAL A 202 -2.85 6.77 -15.51
C VAL A 202 -1.48 7.05 -14.88
N VAL A 203 -1.48 7.25 -13.56
CA VAL A 203 -0.29 7.40 -12.73
C VAL A 203 -0.13 6.17 -11.84
N VAL A 204 0.99 5.48 -11.96
CA VAL A 204 1.34 4.37 -11.08
C VAL A 204 2.42 4.80 -10.10
N ALA A 205 2.22 4.49 -8.82
CA ALA A 205 3.20 4.67 -7.77
C ALA A 205 3.91 3.35 -7.43
N THR A 206 5.18 3.45 -7.06
CA THR A 206 5.90 2.38 -6.36
C THR A 206 6.29 2.83 -4.96
N MET A 207 6.19 1.92 -4.00
CA MET A 207 6.84 2.03 -2.69
C MET A 207 7.89 0.93 -2.61
N ASP A 208 9.16 1.28 -2.83
CA ASP A 208 10.23 0.29 -3.00
C ASP A 208 11.61 0.89 -2.66
N THR A 209 12.71 0.33 -3.17
CA THR A 209 14.09 0.80 -2.94
C THR A 209 14.41 2.15 -3.59
N GLY A 210 13.55 2.62 -4.50
CA GLY A 210 13.75 3.83 -5.27
C GLY A 210 13.35 3.66 -6.73
N ALA A 211 13.76 4.61 -7.58
CA ALA A 211 13.71 4.46 -9.04
C ALA A 211 14.87 5.18 -9.72
N ASP A 212 15.48 4.55 -10.72
CA ASP A 212 16.47 5.17 -11.60
C ASP A 212 15.79 6.08 -12.64
N LEU A 213 15.83 7.40 -12.39
CA LEU A 213 15.22 8.41 -13.25
C LEU A 213 15.82 8.44 -14.68
N ASP A 214 17.11 8.12 -14.80
CA ASP A 214 17.85 8.25 -16.05
C ASP A 214 17.75 7.00 -16.93
N HIS A 215 17.21 5.90 -16.39
CA HIS A 215 17.06 4.65 -17.11
C HIS A 215 16.23 4.84 -18.40
N PRO A 216 16.71 4.43 -19.59
CA PRO A 216 16.02 4.67 -20.87
C PRO A 216 14.58 4.17 -20.97
N ALA A 217 14.22 3.11 -20.24
CA ALA A 217 12.86 2.59 -20.20
C ALA A 217 11.90 3.39 -19.29
N LEU A 218 12.43 4.22 -18.38
CA LEU A 218 11.68 4.94 -17.35
C LEU A 218 11.69 6.46 -17.56
N ARG A 219 12.81 6.98 -18.08
CA ARG A 219 12.99 8.40 -18.37
C ARG A 219 11.92 8.91 -19.34
N GLY A 220 11.48 10.14 -19.14
CA GLY A 220 10.38 10.73 -19.91
C GLY A 220 8.99 10.16 -19.58
N LYS A 221 8.88 9.20 -18.65
CA LYS A 221 7.62 8.68 -18.08
C LYS A 221 7.39 9.09 -16.62
N TRP A 222 8.43 9.61 -15.95
CA TRP A 222 8.26 10.23 -14.63
C TRP A 222 7.24 11.36 -14.74
N ARG A 223 6.26 11.40 -13.83
CA ARG A 223 5.22 12.42 -13.81
C ARG A 223 5.81 13.83 -13.65
N GLY A 224 6.93 13.93 -12.93
CA GLY A 224 7.63 15.20 -12.69
C GLY A 224 7.01 16.04 -11.58
N GLY A 225 7.72 17.09 -11.17
CA GLY A 225 7.33 17.96 -10.06
C GLY A 225 7.74 17.44 -8.69
N ALA A 226 7.61 18.30 -7.67
CA ALA A 226 7.95 17.98 -6.29
C ALA A 226 7.02 16.91 -5.67
N ASN A 227 5.85 16.70 -6.27
CA ASN A 227 4.82 15.77 -5.83
C ASN A 227 4.91 14.40 -6.52
N SER A 228 6.05 14.05 -7.14
CA SER A 228 6.25 12.77 -7.85
C SER A 228 7.44 11.93 -7.35
N TRP A 229 8.09 12.39 -6.28
CA TRP A 229 9.16 11.67 -5.58
C TRP A 229 9.07 11.96 -4.08
N PHE A 230 9.22 10.92 -3.26
CA PHE A 230 9.27 11.07 -1.82
C PHE A 230 10.36 10.20 -1.21
N ASP A 231 11.23 10.84 -0.44
CA ASP A 231 12.21 10.20 0.41
C ASP A 231 11.95 10.63 1.85
N PRO A 232 11.37 9.76 2.72
CA PRO A 232 11.09 10.12 4.10
C PRO A 232 12.36 10.37 4.94
N HIS A 233 13.53 10.00 4.41
CA HIS A 233 14.83 10.19 5.06
C HIS A 233 15.47 11.54 4.74
N GLY A 234 14.98 12.23 3.70
CA GLY A 234 15.55 13.49 3.22
C GLY A 234 16.97 13.35 2.65
N GLU A 235 17.37 12.15 2.25
CA GLU A 235 18.70 11.86 1.70
C GLU A 235 18.77 12.22 0.20
N GLU A 236 17.69 11.96 -0.54
CA GLU A 236 17.67 12.11 -1.99
C GLU A 236 16.56 13.07 -2.45
N PRO A 237 16.90 14.25 -3.01
CA PRO A 237 15.91 15.22 -3.48
C PRO A 237 15.21 14.82 -4.78
N PHE A 238 15.74 13.82 -5.50
CA PHE A 238 15.22 13.31 -6.78
C PHE A 238 15.20 11.79 -6.79
N PRO A 239 14.44 11.16 -7.73
CA PRO A 239 14.40 9.70 -7.81
C PRO A 239 15.79 9.08 -7.91
N TYR A 240 16.06 8.23 -6.94
CA TYR A 240 17.33 7.54 -6.75
C TYR A 240 17.06 6.11 -6.32
N ASP A 241 17.82 5.16 -6.86
CA ASP A 241 17.75 3.75 -6.47
C ASP A 241 19.15 3.18 -6.33
N ALA A 242 19.54 2.82 -5.11
CA ALA A 242 20.84 2.19 -4.84
C ALA A 242 20.82 0.66 -5.08
N LEU A 243 19.64 0.03 -5.06
CA LEU A 243 19.50 -1.43 -5.05
C LEU A 243 19.05 -1.98 -6.41
N GLY A 244 18.29 -1.18 -7.16
CA GLY A 244 17.71 -1.52 -8.46
C GLY A 244 16.38 -2.26 -8.38
N HIS A 245 15.93 -2.69 -7.21
CA HIS A 245 14.71 -3.51 -7.07
C HIS A 245 13.45 -2.70 -7.43
N GLY A 246 13.35 -1.45 -6.98
CA GLY A 246 12.28 -0.55 -7.37
C GLY A 246 12.31 -0.20 -8.87
N THR A 247 13.51 0.00 -9.43
CA THR A 247 13.71 0.19 -10.88
C THR A 247 13.24 -1.03 -11.69
N GLN A 248 13.55 -2.25 -11.21
CA GLN A 248 13.12 -3.52 -11.81
C GLN A 248 11.59 -3.68 -11.75
N ALA A 249 10.97 -3.38 -10.61
CA ALA A 249 9.52 -3.44 -10.45
C ALA A 249 8.83 -2.45 -11.39
N LEU A 250 9.29 -1.20 -11.40
CA LEU A 250 8.72 -0.15 -12.24
C LEU A 250 8.89 -0.44 -13.74
N GLY A 251 10.01 -1.04 -14.14
CA GLY A 251 10.25 -1.50 -15.52
C GLY A 251 9.20 -2.50 -16.03
N LEU A 252 8.66 -3.35 -15.16
CA LEU A 252 7.58 -4.30 -15.51
C LEU A 252 6.19 -3.65 -15.58
N ILE A 253 6.04 -2.45 -15.01
CA ILE A 253 4.80 -1.67 -15.11
C ILE A 253 4.87 -0.79 -16.35
N VAL A 254 5.82 0.16 -16.38
CA VAL A 254 5.85 1.26 -17.35
C VAL A 254 6.99 1.14 -18.37
N GLY A 255 7.68 0.01 -18.44
CA GLY A 255 8.74 -0.22 -19.42
C GLY A 255 8.29 -0.16 -20.89
N GLY A 256 9.20 -0.52 -21.80
CA GLY A 256 8.84 -0.69 -23.22
C GLY A 256 7.84 -1.84 -23.43
N PRO A 257 7.17 -1.90 -24.59
CA PRO A 257 6.15 -2.92 -24.88
C PRO A 257 6.73 -4.35 -25.00
N ASP A 258 8.05 -4.51 -24.89
CA ASP A 258 8.75 -5.80 -24.78
C ASP A 258 8.73 -6.37 -23.35
N MET A 259 8.50 -5.54 -22.32
CA MET A 259 8.57 -5.97 -20.91
C MET A 259 7.50 -5.38 -19.98
N GLY A 260 7.07 -4.13 -20.21
CA GLY A 260 6.14 -3.40 -19.36
C GLY A 260 4.69 -3.62 -19.75
N VAL A 261 3.78 -3.67 -18.77
CA VAL A 261 2.34 -3.91 -19.00
C VAL A 261 1.57 -2.66 -19.45
N ALA A 262 1.90 -1.49 -18.90
CA ALA A 262 1.26 -0.21 -19.17
C ALA A 262 2.30 0.83 -19.64
N PRO A 263 2.86 0.69 -20.86
CA PRO A 263 3.99 1.50 -21.32
C PRO A 263 3.73 3.01 -21.40
N GLU A 264 2.47 3.45 -21.48
CA GLU A 264 2.10 4.86 -21.58
C GLU A 264 1.62 5.48 -20.26
N ALA A 265 1.61 4.70 -19.17
CA ALA A 265 1.37 5.25 -17.84
C ALA A 265 2.53 6.15 -17.39
N ARG A 266 2.21 7.14 -16.57
CA ARG A 266 3.19 7.96 -15.84
C ARG A 266 3.54 7.29 -14.52
N TRP A 267 4.70 7.62 -13.97
CA TRP A 267 5.12 7.07 -12.68
C TRP A 267 5.55 8.12 -11.67
N MET A 268 5.36 7.77 -10.39
CA MET A 268 5.90 8.43 -9.20
C MET A 268 6.42 7.36 -8.24
N ALA A 269 7.27 7.72 -7.28
CA ALA A 269 7.85 6.73 -6.36
C ALA A 269 8.06 7.31 -4.96
N ALA A 270 7.81 6.48 -3.95
CA ALA A 270 8.22 6.70 -2.58
C ALA A 270 9.32 5.69 -2.22
N ARG A 271 10.48 6.21 -1.83
CA ARG A 271 11.61 5.41 -1.38
C ARG A 271 11.36 4.93 0.05
N LEU A 272 11.57 3.64 0.30
CA LEU A 272 11.39 3.07 1.63
C LEU A 272 12.67 3.10 2.45
N TYR A 273 13.78 2.67 1.87
CA TYR A 273 15.01 2.38 2.61
C TYR A 273 16.03 3.49 2.45
N ASN A 274 16.60 3.94 3.56
CA ASN A 274 17.72 4.88 3.60
C ASN A 274 19.01 4.26 3.02
N HIS A 275 20.10 5.01 2.94
CA HIS A 275 21.36 4.53 2.35
C HIS A 275 21.96 3.32 3.08
N ASP A 276 21.59 3.11 4.35
CA ASP A 276 22.01 1.96 5.15
C ASP A 276 21.04 0.76 5.03
N GLY A 277 19.99 0.86 4.21
CA GLY A 277 19.02 -0.21 3.95
C GLY A 277 17.96 -0.38 5.04
N HIS A 278 17.71 0.65 5.84
CA HIS A 278 16.72 0.65 6.91
C HIS A 278 15.51 1.52 6.59
N ALA A 279 14.34 1.08 7.05
CA ALA A 279 13.11 1.86 7.08
C ALA A 279 12.44 1.63 8.44
N SER A 280 12.07 2.67 9.16
CA SER A 280 11.20 2.55 10.34
C SER A 280 9.74 2.32 9.92
N MET A 281 8.92 1.78 10.81
CA MET A 281 7.47 1.64 10.54
C MET A 281 6.85 3.00 10.19
N SER A 282 7.25 4.06 10.88
CA SER A 282 6.76 5.40 10.58
C SER A 282 7.28 5.97 9.25
N ASP A 283 8.46 5.58 8.74
CA ASP A 283 8.89 5.94 7.38
C ASP A 283 7.95 5.34 6.32
N ILE A 284 7.53 4.09 6.53
CA ILE A 284 6.61 3.41 5.63
C ILE A 284 5.21 4.07 5.68
N HIS A 285 4.72 4.39 6.88
CA HIS A 285 3.47 5.16 7.05
C HIS A 285 3.52 6.53 6.36
N LEU A 286 4.64 7.25 6.46
CA LEU A 286 4.82 8.52 5.75
C LEU A 286 4.78 8.34 4.24
N GLY A 287 5.30 7.23 3.71
CA GLY A 287 5.18 6.88 2.30
C GLY A 287 3.72 6.71 1.87
N PHE A 288 2.92 5.93 2.60
CA PHE A 288 1.49 5.79 2.32
C PHE A 288 0.74 7.12 2.43
N GLN A 289 1.07 7.90 3.46
CA GLN A 289 0.50 9.21 3.71
C GLN A 289 0.78 10.18 2.54
N TRP A 290 2.02 10.22 2.06
CA TRP A 290 2.41 11.04 0.92
C TRP A 290 1.66 10.65 -0.35
N LEU A 291 1.42 9.37 -0.62
CA LEU A 291 0.70 8.94 -1.82
C LEU A 291 -0.73 9.51 -1.93
N ILE A 292 -1.37 9.81 -0.81
CA ILE A 292 -2.74 10.32 -0.79
C ILE A 292 -2.79 11.84 -0.98
N ASP A 293 -1.72 12.54 -0.58
CA ASP A 293 -1.61 14.01 -0.59
C ASP A 293 -0.18 14.46 -1.00
N PRO A 294 0.30 14.13 -2.22
CA PRO A 294 1.71 14.33 -2.57
C PRO A 294 2.22 15.78 -2.53
N ASP A 295 1.36 16.77 -2.75
CA ASP A 295 1.70 18.21 -2.71
C ASP A 295 1.28 18.92 -1.40
N GLY A 296 0.57 18.24 -0.51
CA GLY A 296 0.09 18.80 0.75
C GLY A 296 -1.27 19.51 0.68
N ASP A 297 -1.87 19.65 -0.51
CA ASP A 297 -3.14 20.35 -0.74
C ASP A 297 -4.32 19.38 -0.92
N PRO A 298 -5.25 19.27 0.06
CA PRO A 298 -6.43 18.41 -0.08
C PRO A 298 -7.36 18.77 -1.24
N ALA A 299 -7.21 19.94 -1.86
CA ALA A 299 -8.02 20.37 -2.99
C ALA A 299 -7.49 19.88 -4.34
N THR A 300 -6.27 19.35 -4.42
CA THR A 300 -5.72 18.78 -5.65
C THR A 300 -5.95 17.27 -5.69
N LEU A 301 -6.17 16.73 -6.91
CA LEU A 301 -6.25 15.29 -7.13
C LEU A 301 -4.97 14.84 -7.83
N ASP A 302 -3.89 14.75 -7.06
CA ASP A 302 -2.55 14.39 -7.53
C ASP A 302 -2.03 13.08 -6.91
N GLN A 303 -2.89 12.32 -6.22
CA GLN A 303 -2.66 10.93 -5.86
C GLN A 303 -2.46 10.02 -7.10
N PRO A 304 -1.73 8.88 -6.98
CA PRO A 304 -1.68 7.88 -8.05
C PRO A 304 -3.02 7.15 -8.19
N ASP A 305 -3.14 6.35 -9.23
CA ASP A 305 -4.25 5.43 -9.48
C ASP A 305 -3.98 4.03 -8.93
N VAL A 306 -2.72 3.61 -9.00
CA VAL A 306 -2.29 2.27 -8.60
C VAL A 306 -1.01 2.39 -7.78
N LEU A 307 -0.93 1.65 -6.68
CA LEU A 307 0.28 1.43 -5.90
C LEU A 307 0.77 -0.01 -6.09
N ASN A 308 2.00 -0.15 -6.56
CA ASN A 308 2.76 -1.41 -6.48
C ASN A 308 3.69 -1.41 -5.26
N ALA A 309 3.50 -2.38 -4.38
CA ALA A 309 4.34 -2.65 -3.22
C ALA A 309 5.00 -4.03 -3.36
N SER A 310 6.18 -4.07 -3.96
CA SER A 310 6.92 -5.31 -4.26
C SER A 310 7.75 -5.84 -3.07
N TRP A 311 7.32 -5.58 -1.84
CA TRP A 311 8.01 -5.94 -0.60
C TRP A 311 7.07 -6.63 0.38
N ALA A 312 7.64 -7.29 1.37
CA ALA A 312 6.93 -7.90 2.49
C ALA A 312 7.78 -7.80 3.76
N LEU A 313 7.15 -7.89 4.94
CA LEU A 313 7.82 -8.07 6.21
C LEU A 313 8.34 -9.51 6.29
N THR A 314 9.66 -9.67 6.36
CA THR A 314 10.34 -10.99 6.31
C THR A 314 11.07 -11.30 7.62
N GLY A 315 11.86 -12.39 7.64
CA GLY A 315 12.60 -12.83 8.82
C GLY A 315 11.69 -13.40 9.90
N ARG A 316 11.72 -12.84 11.11
CA ARG A 316 10.88 -13.33 12.23
C ARG A 316 9.39 -13.04 12.04
N ALA A 317 9.02 -12.24 11.04
CA ALA A 317 7.64 -11.93 10.69
C ALA A 317 7.01 -12.95 9.71
N VAL A 318 7.81 -13.86 9.12
CA VAL A 318 7.30 -14.83 8.15
C VAL A 318 6.17 -15.67 8.76
N GLY A 319 5.07 -15.81 8.02
CA GLY A 319 3.92 -16.59 8.48
C GLY A 319 3.14 -15.95 9.63
N SER A 320 3.39 -14.68 9.96
CA SER A 320 2.67 -13.95 11.01
C SER A 320 1.58 -13.03 10.43
N CYS A 321 0.59 -12.67 11.26
CA CYS A 321 -0.35 -11.60 10.93
C CYS A 321 0.08 -10.29 11.58
N ILE A 322 0.51 -9.32 10.77
CA ILE A 322 0.92 -7.99 11.22
C ILE A 322 0.03 -6.95 10.53
N LEU A 323 -0.91 -6.40 11.30
CA LEU A 323 -1.92 -5.47 10.79
C LEU A 323 -1.46 -4.01 10.73
N GLU A 324 -0.17 -3.72 10.96
CA GLU A 324 0.42 -2.37 11.05
C GLU A 324 -0.10 -1.41 9.97
N PHE A 325 -0.08 -1.84 8.71
CA PHE A 325 -0.42 -1.00 7.56
C PHE A 325 -1.87 -1.16 7.07
N SER A 326 -2.72 -1.87 7.82
CA SER A 326 -4.10 -2.15 7.38
C SER A 326 -4.95 -0.88 7.33
N GLY A 327 -4.67 0.09 8.21
CA GLY A 327 -5.34 1.39 8.21
C GLY A 327 -4.96 2.20 6.96
N ASP A 328 -3.67 2.24 6.62
CA ASP A 328 -3.17 2.91 5.41
C ASP A 328 -3.84 2.33 4.16
N ILE A 329 -3.76 1.00 3.99
CA ILE A 329 -4.30 0.31 2.81
C ILE A 329 -5.80 0.57 2.67
N GLN A 330 -6.57 0.54 3.76
CA GLN A 330 -8.01 0.83 3.72
C GLN A 330 -8.29 2.25 3.23
N VAL A 331 -7.54 3.24 3.72
CA VAL A 331 -7.71 4.63 3.27
C VAL A 331 -7.31 4.78 1.80
N LEU A 332 -6.17 4.21 1.37
CA LEU A 332 -5.73 4.25 -0.03
C LEU A 332 -6.83 3.73 -0.96
N LYS A 333 -7.41 2.57 -0.64
CA LYS A 333 -8.50 1.98 -1.42
C LYS A 333 -9.77 2.84 -1.38
N ALA A 334 -10.11 3.41 -0.22
CA ALA A 334 -11.25 4.29 -0.06
C ALA A 334 -11.13 5.56 -0.92
N VAL A 335 -9.94 6.13 -1.10
CA VAL A 335 -9.71 7.29 -1.98
C VAL A 335 -9.47 6.88 -3.45
N GLY A 336 -9.61 5.60 -3.79
CA GLY A 336 -9.55 5.11 -5.17
C GLY A 336 -8.16 4.71 -5.67
N ILE A 337 -7.20 4.47 -4.78
CA ILE A 337 -5.88 3.93 -5.15
C ILE A 337 -5.95 2.41 -5.09
N ALA A 338 -5.76 1.72 -6.22
CA ALA A 338 -5.66 0.26 -6.24
C ALA A 338 -4.31 -0.17 -5.65
N VAL A 339 -4.29 -1.14 -4.73
CA VAL A 339 -3.07 -1.52 -3.99
C VAL A 339 -2.72 -2.99 -4.24
N VAL A 340 -1.50 -3.23 -4.70
CA VAL A 340 -0.99 -4.57 -5.02
C VAL A 340 0.27 -4.87 -4.21
N PHE A 341 0.30 -6.03 -3.55
CA PHE A 341 1.45 -6.50 -2.77
C PHE A 341 2.04 -7.80 -3.33
N ALA A 342 3.36 -7.93 -3.24
CA ALA A 342 4.02 -9.21 -3.43
C ALA A 342 3.66 -10.19 -2.29
N ALA A 343 3.54 -11.48 -2.62
CA ALA A 343 3.26 -12.52 -1.62
C ALA A 343 4.44 -12.79 -0.67
N GLY A 344 5.67 -12.53 -1.11
CA GLY A 344 6.90 -12.97 -0.46
C GLY A 344 7.53 -14.19 -1.12
N ASN A 345 8.75 -14.51 -0.71
CA ASN A 345 9.60 -15.53 -1.33
C ASN A 345 10.08 -16.60 -0.31
N ASP A 346 9.25 -16.89 0.70
CA ASP A 346 9.59 -17.76 1.82
C ASP A 346 8.99 -19.18 1.69
N GLY A 347 8.52 -19.55 0.50
CA GLY A 347 8.09 -20.92 0.18
C GLY A 347 9.24 -21.95 0.15
N PRO A 348 8.97 -23.23 -0.13
CA PRO A 348 7.72 -23.81 -0.62
C PRO A 348 6.76 -24.29 0.46
N PHE A 349 7.16 -24.22 1.74
CA PHE A 349 6.37 -24.78 2.82
C PHE A 349 5.12 -23.93 3.09
N PRO A 350 4.02 -24.54 3.59
CA PRO A 350 2.83 -23.81 4.00
C PRO A 350 3.12 -22.89 5.20
N ASN A 351 2.16 -22.02 5.53
CA ASN A 351 2.26 -21.05 6.64
C ASN A 351 3.41 -20.05 6.47
N THR A 352 3.67 -19.64 5.22
CA THR A 352 4.71 -18.66 4.86
C THR A 352 4.07 -17.37 4.34
N SER A 353 2.78 -17.16 4.58
CA SER A 353 2.07 -15.94 4.20
C SER A 353 2.65 -14.73 4.94
N ASN A 354 3.03 -13.69 4.19
CA ASN A 354 3.73 -12.54 4.75
C ASN A 354 2.84 -11.29 4.74
N SER A 355 2.89 -10.52 5.81
CA SER A 355 2.30 -9.17 5.87
C SER A 355 3.18 -8.18 5.10
N PRO A 356 2.61 -7.13 4.48
CA PRO A 356 1.19 -6.77 4.51
C PRO A 356 0.32 -7.54 3.50
N GLY A 357 0.93 -8.31 2.59
CA GLY A 357 0.21 -9.02 1.53
C GLY A 357 -0.86 -9.99 2.05
N ASN A 358 -0.68 -10.56 3.22
CA ASN A 358 -1.63 -11.49 3.84
C ASN A 358 -2.74 -10.80 4.66
N ASN A 359 -2.75 -9.47 4.75
CA ASN A 359 -3.79 -8.75 5.46
C ASN A 359 -5.14 -8.88 4.71
N PRO A 360 -6.28 -8.87 5.42
CA PRO A 360 -7.58 -9.05 4.82
C PRO A 360 -7.85 -8.03 3.69
N GLY A 361 -8.35 -8.52 2.56
CA GLY A 361 -8.69 -7.67 1.42
C GLY A 361 -7.51 -7.13 0.61
N VAL A 362 -6.26 -7.52 0.89
CA VAL A 362 -5.09 -7.13 0.09
C VAL A 362 -4.96 -8.01 -1.16
N MET A 363 -4.64 -7.40 -2.31
CA MET A 363 -4.30 -8.12 -3.53
C MET A 363 -2.85 -8.64 -3.45
N SER A 364 -2.67 -9.85 -2.90
CA SER A 364 -1.37 -10.53 -2.85
C SER A 364 -1.08 -11.35 -4.10
N VAL A 365 0.13 -11.20 -4.63
CA VAL A 365 0.54 -11.79 -5.91
C VAL A 365 1.73 -12.72 -5.74
N GLY A 366 1.55 -13.99 -6.11
CA GLY A 366 2.62 -14.99 -6.20
C GLY A 366 3.21 -15.10 -7.61
N ALA A 367 4.34 -15.78 -7.72
CA ALA A 367 5.08 -15.92 -8.98
C ALA A 367 4.81 -17.26 -9.67
N ILE A 368 4.68 -17.19 -10.99
CA ILE A 368 4.73 -18.34 -11.92
C ILE A 368 5.82 -18.15 -12.97
N ASP A 369 6.26 -19.25 -13.58
CA ASP A 369 7.18 -19.26 -14.70
C ASP A 369 6.48 -19.32 -16.06
N ARG A 370 7.28 -19.42 -17.13
CA ARG A 370 6.80 -19.48 -18.52
C ARG A 370 5.92 -20.70 -18.80
N ASP A 371 6.19 -21.80 -18.10
CA ASP A 371 5.45 -23.06 -18.21
C ASP A 371 4.22 -23.07 -17.30
N GLN A 372 3.87 -21.92 -16.70
CA GLN A 372 2.72 -21.73 -15.80
C GLN A 372 2.87 -22.50 -14.48
N LEU A 373 4.09 -22.91 -14.13
CA LEU A 373 4.35 -23.58 -12.87
C LEU A 373 4.56 -22.54 -11.77
N VAL A 374 3.97 -22.82 -10.60
CA VAL A 374 4.10 -21.97 -9.42
C VAL A 374 5.55 -22.01 -8.93
N ALA A 375 6.15 -20.83 -8.79
CA ALA A 375 7.51 -20.69 -8.30
C ALA A 375 7.64 -21.37 -6.93
N ARG A 376 8.61 -22.27 -6.78
CA ARG A 376 8.85 -22.99 -5.52
C ARG A 376 9.00 -22.04 -4.34
N GLN A 377 9.60 -20.86 -4.57
CA GLN A 377 9.92 -19.90 -3.52
C GLN A 377 8.73 -19.00 -3.16
N THR A 378 7.65 -18.94 -3.95
CA THR A 378 6.53 -18.07 -3.60
C THR A 378 5.97 -18.48 -2.25
N SER A 379 5.78 -17.50 -1.36
CA SER A 379 5.13 -17.69 -0.06
C SER A 379 3.73 -18.27 -0.24
N ARG A 380 3.28 -19.12 0.71
CA ARG A 380 2.06 -19.92 0.59
C ARG A 380 1.19 -19.86 1.83
N GLY A 381 -0.10 -19.92 1.57
CA GLY A 381 -1.14 -19.90 2.57
C GLY A 381 -1.39 -21.22 3.30
N PRO A 382 -2.52 -21.29 4.03
CA PRO A 382 -3.54 -20.24 4.15
C PRO A 382 -3.00 -18.97 4.82
N SER A 383 -3.67 -17.83 4.61
CA SER A 383 -3.31 -16.56 5.25
C SER A 383 -3.29 -16.73 6.78
N SER A 384 -2.27 -16.19 7.44
CA SER A 384 -2.18 -16.17 8.90
C SER A 384 -3.14 -15.16 9.54
N CYS A 385 -3.72 -14.22 8.78
CA CYS A 385 -4.64 -13.23 9.32
C CYS A 385 -6.10 -13.70 9.34
N ASP A 386 -6.58 -14.31 8.26
CA ASP A 386 -8.01 -14.65 8.09
C ASP A 386 -8.24 -16.07 7.55
N ARG A 387 -7.17 -16.86 7.39
CA ARG A 387 -7.19 -18.22 6.86
C ARG A 387 -7.63 -18.33 5.39
N SER A 388 -7.73 -17.21 4.66
CA SER A 388 -8.07 -17.22 3.23
C SER A 388 -7.00 -17.91 2.39
N VAL A 389 -7.33 -18.20 1.13
CA VAL A 389 -6.34 -18.57 0.11
C VAL A 389 -5.27 -17.48 0.02
N PHE A 390 -4.00 -17.90 0.00
CA PHE A 390 -2.85 -17.01 -0.14
C PHE A 390 -1.75 -17.69 -0.98
N PRO A 391 -1.13 -16.98 -1.94
CA PRO A 391 -1.54 -15.66 -2.44
C PRO A 391 -2.88 -15.71 -3.17
N ARG A 392 -3.53 -14.54 -3.33
CA ARG A 392 -4.84 -14.46 -3.98
C ARG A 392 -4.77 -14.64 -5.50
N LEU A 393 -3.64 -14.32 -6.10
CA LEU A 393 -3.44 -14.34 -7.54
C LEU A 393 -1.99 -14.72 -7.88
N MET A 394 -1.80 -15.35 -9.04
CA MET A 394 -0.49 -15.64 -9.62
C MET A 394 -0.24 -14.77 -10.85
N ALA A 395 0.99 -14.31 -11.03
CA ALA A 395 1.43 -13.62 -12.23
C ALA A 395 2.87 -13.98 -12.60
N PRO A 396 3.31 -13.71 -13.84
CA PRO A 396 4.67 -13.95 -14.29
C PRO A 396 5.71 -13.33 -13.35
N GLY A 397 6.59 -14.15 -12.80
CA GLY A 397 7.58 -13.68 -11.82
C GLY A 397 8.83 -14.54 -11.76
N VAL A 398 9.05 -15.45 -12.71
CA VAL A 398 10.27 -16.28 -12.77
C VAL A 398 10.95 -16.08 -14.11
N SER A 399 12.23 -15.73 -14.09
CA SER A 399 13.02 -15.46 -15.30
C SER A 399 12.36 -14.42 -16.21
N VAL A 400 11.91 -13.31 -15.61
CA VAL A 400 11.31 -12.18 -16.30
C VAL A 400 12.38 -11.12 -16.56
N ARG A 401 12.47 -10.64 -17.79
CA ARG A 401 13.36 -9.55 -18.18
C ARG A 401 12.77 -8.21 -17.75
N THR A 402 13.59 -7.35 -17.14
CA THR A 402 13.21 -5.99 -16.73
C THR A 402 14.41 -5.04 -16.74
N ALA A 403 14.17 -3.76 -16.48
CA ALA A 403 15.20 -2.74 -16.28
C ALA A 403 16.09 -3.07 -15.08
N ASP A 404 17.38 -2.75 -15.15
CA ASP A 404 18.28 -2.69 -13.99
C ASP A 404 18.92 -1.30 -13.93
N LEU A 405 19.75 -1.02 -12.92
CA LEU A 405 20.41 0.28 -12.79
C LEU A 405 21.21 0.64 -14.06
N SER A 406 20.96 1.84 -14.58
CA SER A 406 21.50 2.34 -15.85
C SER A 406 22.94 2.86 -15.74
N HIS A 407 23.45 3.05 -14.51
CA HIS A 407 24.77 3.61 -14.22
C HIS A 407 25.09 4.88 -15.04
N GLY A 408 24.17 5.86 -15.01
CA GLY A 408 24.31 7.11 -15.77
C GLY A 408 23.53 7.13 -17.09
N GLY A 409 22.39 6.44 -17.15
CA GLY A 409 21.44 6.51 -18.25
C GLY A 409 21.73 5.58 -19.44
N GLN A 410 22.64 4.61 -19.28
CA GLN A 410 22.85 3.56 -20.29
C GLN A 410 21.76 2.49 -20.20
N PRO A 411 21.30 1.91 -21.34
CA PRO A 411 20.34 0.83 -21.29
C PRO A 411 20.91 -0.37 -20.51
N SER A 412 20.28 -0.74 -19.40
CA SER A 412 20.70 -1.84 -18.54
C SER A 412 19.49 -2.69 -18.19
N TYR A 413 19.60 -4.00 -18.42
CA TYR A 413 18.49 -4.92 -18.22
C TYR A 413 18.99 -6.18 -17.54
N THR A 414 18.10 -6.80 -16.77
CA THR A 414 18.38 -8.06 -16.08
C THR A 414 17.21 -9.01 -16.24
N THR A 415 17.47 -10.30 -15.99
CA THR A 415 16.45 -11.34 -15.91
C THR A 415 16.44 -11.87 -14.48
N THR A 416 15.35 -11.68 -13.78
CA THR A 416 15.25 -11.97 -12.34
C THR A 416 13.95 -12.71 -12.00
N SER A 417 13.85 -13.19 -10.76
CA SER A 417 12.72 -13.99 -10.26
C SER A 417 12.30 -13.59 -8.86
N GLY A 418 11.00 -13.65 -8.58
CA GLY A 418 10.39 -13.39 -7.28
C GLY A 418 8.94 -12.96 -7.41
N SER A 419 8.15 -13.14 -6.34
CA SER A 419 6.80 -12.56 -6.26
C SER A 419 6.81 -11.03 -6.33
N SER A 420 7.93 -10.40 -5.97
CA SER A 420 8.19 -8.98 -6.16
C SER A 420 8.26 -8.55 -7.63
N LEU A 421 8.48 -9.48 -8.55
CA LEU A 421 8.41 -9.26 -10.01
C LEU A 421 7.05 -9.68 -10.58
N ALA A 422 6.25 -10.46 -9.83
CA ALA A 422 4.90 -10.81 -10.20
C ALA A 422 3.89 -9.68 -9.90
N ALA A 423 3.99 -9.05 -8.72
CA ALA A 423 3.12 -7.94 -8.32
C ALA A 423 3.05 -6.78 -9.35
N PRO A 424 4.15 -6.33 -9.96
CA PRO A 424 4.14 -5.31 -11.01
C PRO A 424 3.26 -5.64 -12.21
N HIS A 425 3.11 -6.91 -12.58
CA HIS A 425 2.24 -7.29 -13.69
C HIS A 425 0.76 -7.03 -13.35
N VAL A 426 0.35 -7.34 -12.12
CA VAL A 426 -1.01 -7.08 -11.65
C VAL A 426 -1.23 -5.58 -11.50
N ALA A 427 -0.26 -4.83 -10.96
CA ALA A 427 -0.35 -3.37 -10.88
C ALA A 427 -0.46 -2.73 -12.27
N GLY A 428 0.31 -3.23 -13.25
CA GLY A 428 0.21 -2.79 -14.64
C GLY A 428 -1.16 -3.09 -15.26
N VAL A 429 -1.72 -4.29 -15.03
CA VAL A 429 -3.08 -4.60 -15.51
C VAL A 429 -4.12 -3.71 -14.83
N MET A 430 -4.01 -3.46 -13.52
CA MET A 430 -4.87 -2.48 -12.84
C MET A 430 -4.76 -1.11 -13.50
N ALA A 431 -3.57 -0.67 -13.91
CA ALA A 431 -3.39 0.60 -14.61
C ALA A 431 -4.10 0.61 -15.98
N LEU A 432 -4.03 -0.48 -16.75
CA LEU A 432 -4.78 -0.60 -18.00
C LEU A 432 -6.30 -0.53 -17.76
N LEU A 433 -6.80 -1.20 -16.71
CA LEU A 433 -8.22 -1.21 -16.37
C LEU A 433 -8.71 0.15 -15.84
N VAL A 434 -7.92 0.85 -15.03
CA VAL A 434 -8.25 2.23 -14.59
C VAL A 434 -8.36 3.16 -15.79
N GLY A 435 -7.42 3.08 -16.72
CA GLY A 435 -7.46 3.90 -17.94
C GLY A 435 -8.69 3.60 -18.80
N ALA A 436 -9.14 2.35 -18.84
CA ALA A 436 -10.34 1.94 -19.57
C ALA A 436 -11.65 2.30 -18.84
N PHE A 437 -11.67 2.23 -17.52
CA PHE A 437 -12.86 2.41 -16.67
C PHE A 437 -12.56 3.41 -15.54
N PRO A 438 -12.40 4.72 -15.85
CA PRO A 438 -11.95 5.71 -14.87
C PRO A 438 -12.95 5.94 -13.71
N SER A 439 -14.19 5.50 -13.85
CA SER A 439 -15.21 5.57 -12.79
C SER A 439 -15.31 4.29 -11.94
N ALA A 440 -14.60 3.21 -12.31
CA ALA A 440 -14.63 1.97 -11.55
C ALA A 440 -13.98 2.16 -10.18
N SER A 441 -14.64 1.65 -9.15
CA SER A 441 -14.08 1.56 -7.81
C SER A 441 -12.97 0.52 -7.74
N VAL A 442 -12.08 0.65 -6.74
CA VAL A 442 -11.03 -0.34 -6.50
C VAL A 442 -11.62 -1.74 -6.27
N ALA A 443 -12.78 -1.82 -5.60
CA ALA A 443 -13.47 -3.10 -5.38
C ALA A 443 -13.91 -3.73 -6.71
N GLU A 444 -14.45 -2.96 -7.66
CA GLU A 444 -14.82 -3.46 -8.99
C GLU A 444 -13.60 -3.93 -9.78
N LEU A 445 -12.50 -3.18 -9.75
CA LEU A 445 -11.23 -3.55 -10.38
C LEU A 445 -10.68 -4.87 -9.82
N GLU A 446 -10.61 -5.01 -8.50
CA GLU A 446 -10.15 -6.24 -7.84
C GLU A 446 -11.06 -7.43 -8.13
N MET A 447 -12.37 -7.23 -8.09
CA MET A 447 -13.35 -8.26 -8.40
C MET A 447 -13.23 -8.72 -9.86
N ALA A 448 -13.04 -7.80 -10.79
CA ALA A 448 -12.85 -8.13 -12.20
C ALA A 448 -11.57 -8.94 -12.45
N VAL A 449 -10.45 -8.53 -11.82
CA VAL A 449 -9.19 -9.26 -11.90
C VAL A 449 -9.34 -10.69 -11.36
N LEU A 450 -10.01 -10.87 -10.22
CA LEU A 450 -10.19 -12.19 -9.61
C LEU A 450 -11.18 -13.07 -10.37
N ARG A 451 -12.30 -12.51 -10.85
CA ARG A 451 -13.30 -13.26 -11.64
C ARG A 451 -12.79 -13.61 -13.04
N GLY A 452 -11.96 -12.76 -13.62
CA GLY A 452 -11.31 -13.02 -14.91
C GLY A 452 -10.12 -13.96 -14.81
N ALA A 453 -9.62 -14.25 -13.61
CA ALA A 453 -8.43 -15.08 -13.43
C ALA A 453 -8.66 -16.52 -13.92
N GLN A 454 -7.59 -17.12 -14.44
CA GLN A 454 -7.61 -18.47 -15.00
C GLN A 454 -7.04 -19.49 -13.99
N THR A 455 -7.78 -20.56 -13.72
CA THR A 455 -7.33 -21.64 -12.85
C THR A 455 -6.07 -22.34 -13.38
N LEU A 456 -5.11 -22.57 -12.48
CA LEU A 456 -3.90 -23.37 -12.72
C LEU A 456 -4.12 -24.79 -12.19
N SER A 457 -4.49 -25.70 -13.07
CA SER A 457 -4.80 -27.09 -12.72
C SER A 457 -3.62 -27.80 -12.04
N GLY A 458 -3.92 -28.60 -11.02
CA GLY A 458 -2.91 -29.45 -10.36
C GLY A 458 -1.98 -28.69 -9.41
N THR A 459 -2.35 -27.46 -9.05
CA THR A 459 -1.60 -26.67 -8.06
C THR A 459 -2.10 -26.85 -6.64
N GLY A 460 -3.27 -27.47 -6.46
CA GLY A 460 -3.75 -28.15 -5.25
C GLY A 460 -3.28 -27.52 -3.95
N LEU A 461 -3.92 -26.44 -3.51
CA LEU A 461 -3.72 -25.87 -2.19
C LEU A 461 -4.15 -26.85 -1.09
N ILE A 462 -3.62 -26.65 0.11
CA ILE A 462 -4.16 -27.28 1.32
C ILE A 462 -5.65 -26.88 1.42
N GLY A 463 -6.55 -27.84 1.22
CA GLY A 463 -8.01 -27.60 1.13
C GLY A 463 -8.62 -27.78 -0.27
N GLY A 464 -7.84 -28.18 -1.29
CA GLY A 464 -8.36 -28.62 -2.60
C GLY A 464 -8.72 -27.49 -3.57
N THR A 465 -8.33 -26.24 -3.30
CA THR A 465 -8.51 -25.11 -4.22
C THR A 465 -7.25 -24.93 -5.08
N ASP A 466 -7.39 -24.75 -6.38
CA ASP A 466 -6.25 -24.44 -7.26
C ASP A 466 -5.92 -22.94 -7.22
N TYR A 467 -4.65 -22.59 -7.46
CA TYR A 467 -4.27 -21.20 -7.70
C TYR A 467 -4.89 -20.68 -8.99
N VAL A 468 -5.04 -19.36 -9.06
CA VAL A 468 -5.53 -18.67 -10.27
C VAL A 468 -4.47 -17.69 -10.78
N ARG A 469 -4.37 -17.58 -12.10
CA ARG A 469 -3.44 -16.70 -12.82
C ARG A 469 -4.16 -15.48 -13.38
N LEU A 470 -3.50 -14.33 -13.32
CA LEU A 470 -3.93 -13.10 -13.96
C LEU A 470 -4.27 -13.30 -15.45
N ASN A 471 -5.38 -12.72 -15.90
CA ASN A 471 -5.77 -12.63 -17.31
C ASN A 471 -6.39 -11.24 -17.55
N ALA A 472 -5.63 -10.36 -18.19
CA ALA A 472 -6.00 -8.96 -18.39
C ALA A 472 -7.25 -8.82 -19.26
N LEU A 473 -7.33 -9.58 -20.36
CA LEU A 473 -8.47 -9.55 -21.28
C LEU A 473 -9.77 -10.03 -20.61
N ALA A 474 -9.71 -11.09 -19.83
CA ALA A 474 -10.87 -11.58 -19.11
C ALA A 474 -11.32 -10.58 -18.03
N ALA A 475 -10.39 -9.97 -17.29
CA ALA A 475 -10.71 -8.93 -16.32
C ALA A 475 -11.38 -7.71 -16.99
N PHE A 476 -10.85 -7.25 -18.13
CA PHE A 476 -11.46 -6.19 -18.92
C PHE A 476 -12.91 -6.52 -19.32
N LYS A 477 -13.15 -7.74 -19.83
CA LYS A 477 -14.49 -8.19 -20.24
C LYS A 477 -15.48 -8.23 -19.07
N VAL A 478 -15.03 -8.61 -17.87
CA VAL A 478 -15.88 -8.59 -16.66
C VAL A 478 -16.33 -7.17 -16.32
N LEU A 479 -15.42 -6.18 -16.41
CA LEU A 479 -15.79 -4.78 -16.20
C LEU A 479 -16.71 -4.25 -17.31
N SER A 480 -16.39 -4.51 -18.58
CA SER A 480 -17.20 -4.05 -19.72
C SER A 480 -18.66 -4.50 -19.57
N ALA A 481 -18.87 -5.80 -19.30
CA ALA A 481 -20.22 -6.35 -19.11
C ALA A 481 -20.96 -5.72 -17.93
N SER A 482 -20.26 -5.43 -16.82
CA SER A 482 -20.86 -4.81 -15.63
C SER A 482 -21.27 -3.36 -15.89
N HIS A 483 -20.44 -2.61 -16.63
CA HIS A 483 -20.73 -1.22 -16.98
C HIS A 483 -21.80 -1.09 -18.08
N GLU A 484 -21.85 -2.01 -19.05
CA GLU A 484 -22.91 -2.04 -20.07
C GLU A 484 -24.29 -2.28 -19.43
N LEU A 485 -24.39 -3.20 -18.46
CA LEU A 485 -25.63 -3.44 -17.70
C LEU A 485 -26.06 -2.19 -16.92
N ALA A 486 -25.12 -1.53 -16.22
CA ALA A 486 -25.41 -0.31 -15.47
C ALA A 486 -25.89 0.84 -16.37
N GLN A 487 -25.39 0.95 -17.61
CA GLN A 487 -25.86 1.93 -18.58
C GLN A 487 -27.20 1.54 -19.24
N GLY A 488 -27.48 0.25 -19.40
CA GLY A 488 -28.74 -0.27 -19.92
C GLY A 488 -29.92 0.03 -19.00
N ASP A 489 -29.74 -0.09 -17.69
CA ASP A 489 -30.76 0.21 -16.67
C ASP A 489 -31.02 1.72 -16.51
N ALA A 490 -30.12 2.58 -17.00
CA ALA A 490 -30.24 4.04 -16.95
C ALA A 490 -31.02 4.66 -18.13
N LYS A 491 -31.44 3.88 -19.13
CA LYS A 491 -32.31 4.39 -20.20
C LYS A 491 -33.77 4.44 -19.72
N PRO A 492 -34.45 5.60 -19.78
CA PRO A 492 -35.87 5.65 -19.47
C PRO A 492 -36.61 4.78 -20.48
N GLN A 493 -37.36 3.79 -19.99
CA GLN A 493 -38.30 3.06 -20.82
C GLN A 493 -39.32 4.07 -21.37
N THR A 494 -39.15 4.47 -22.62
CA THR A 494 -40.19 5.14 -23.38
C THR A 494 -41.34 4.14 -23.54
N ILE A 495 -42.31 4.22 -22.65
CA ILE A 495 -43.62 3.58 -22.82
C ILE A 495 -44.28 4.33 -23.99
N GLY A 496 -44.25 3.72 -25.16
CA GLY A 496 -45.01 4.19 -26.31
C GLY A 496 -46.50 4.00 -26.05
N HIS A 497 -47.26 5.09 -26.18
CA HIS A 497 -48.71 5.07 -26.39
C HIS A 497 -49.00 5.46 -27.83
#